data_AF-A0AAF0ZHR0-F1
#
_entry.id   AF-A0AAF0ZHR0-F1
#
_cell.length_a   1.000
_cell.length_b   1.000
_cell.length_c   1.000
_cell.angle_alpha   90.00
_cell.angle_beta   90.00
_cell.angle_gamma   90.00
#
_symmetry.space_group_name_H-M   'P 1'
#
loop_
_entity.id
_entity.type
_entity.pdbx_description
1 polymer ?
#
loop_
_entity_poly.entity_id
_entity_poly.type
_entity_poly.pdbx_seq_one_letter_code
_entity_poly.pdbx_strand_id
1 'polypeptide(L)'
;MKGNNLEDFQYEIIEIVDVSDNYVDVRFLALVKGFKYVYMARVEEEEADKVVKIYVSEHLRFCHQIPTFHLTEERVGSLRGLWELDPEGMPLYLLCSD
;
A
#
# COMPACT_ATOMS: atom_id res chain seq x y z
N MET A 1 -16.36 -26.58 4.64
CA MET A 1 -15.29 -25.87 3.91
C MET A 1 -14.26 -25.47 4.94
N LYS A 2 -13.02 -25.97 4.86
CA LYS A 2 -11.93 -25.49 5.70
C LYS A 2 -11.70 -24.03 5.32
N GLY A 3 -11.85 -23.12 6.27
CA GLY A 3 -11.51 -21.72 6.07
C GLY A 3 -10.04 -21.63 5.71
N ASN A 4 -9.75 -21.10 4.53
CA ASN A 4 -8.40 -20.84 4.05
C ASN A 4 -7.78 -19.87 5.07
N ASN A 5 -6.67 -20.24 5.70
CA ASN A 5 -5.97 -19.33 6.61
C ASN A 5 -5.49 -18.12 5.79
N LEU A 6 -5.85 -16.91 6.22
CA LEU A 6 -5.37 -15.66 5.63
C LEU A 6 -3.83 -15.53 5.70
N GLU A 7 -3.19 -16.36 6.52
CA GLU A 7 -1.74 -16.47 6.70
C GLU A 7 -1.00 -16.97 5.45
N ASP A 8 -1.68 -17.61 4.49
CA ASP A 8 -1.06 -18.15 3.28
C ASP A 8 -0.97 -17.11 2.13
N PHE A 9 -1.56 -15.93 2.29
CA PHE A 9 -1.60 -14.90 1.26
C PHE A 9 -0.58 -13.78 1.53
N GLN A 10 0.29 -13.54 0.54
CA GLN A 10 1.17 -12.37 0.53
C GLN A 10 0.38 -11.18 -0.03
N TYR A 11 0.25 -10.12 0.78
CA TYR A 11 -0.40 -8.88 0.39
C TYR A 11 0.62 -7.78 0.20
N GLU A 12 0.35 -6.92 -0.77
CA GLU A 12 1.13 -5.72 -1.03
C GLU A 12 0.26 -4.49 -0.77
N ILE A 13 0.89 -3.41 -0.32
CA ILE A 13 0.24 -2.13 -0.11
C ILE A 13 0.51 -1.28 -1.35
N ILE A 14 -0.56 -0.69 -1.88
CA ILE A 14 -0.53 0.14 -3.08
C ILE A 14 -1.23 1.47 -2.83
N GLU A 15 -0.86 2.48 -3.58
CA GLU A 15 -1.58 3.73 -3.77
C GLU A 15 -2.36 3.64 -5.08
N ILE A 16 -3.65 4.00 -5.06
CA ILE A 16 -4.43 4.18 -6.29
C ILE A 16 -4.12 5.56 -6.85
N VAL A 17 -3.58 5.60 -8.07
CA VAL A 17 -3.16 6.83 -8.75
C VAL A 17 -4.29 7.38 -9.62
N ASP A 18 -4.95 6.51 -10.39
CA ASP A 18 -6.11 6.88 -11.22
C ASP A 18 -7.05 5.68 -11.42
N VAL A 19 -8.32 5.95 -11.74
CA VAL A 19 -9.35 4.95 -11.98
C VAL A 19 -10.00 5.23 -13.34
N SER A 20 -9.88 4.26 -14.24
CA SER A 20 -10.50 4.24 -15.57
C SER A 20 -11.62 3.19 -15.64
N ASP A 21 -12.47 3.27 -16.66
CA ASP A 21 -13.52 2.28 -16.94
C ASP A 21 -12.97 0.85 -17.13
N ASN A 22 -11.71 0.71 -17.55
CA ASN A 22 -11.12 -0.59 -17.92
C ASN A 22 -9.96 -1.02 -17.01
N TYR A 23 -9.37 -0.10 -16.24
CA TYR A 23 -8.20 -0.39 -15.40
C TYR A 23 -8.09 0.60 -14.23
N VAL A 24 -7.30 0.22 -13.25
CA VAL A 24 -6.87 1.06 -12.13
C VAL A 24 -5.35 1.21 -12.24
N ASP A 25 -4.88 2.45 -12.27
CA ASP A 25 -3.46 2.76 -12.19
C ASP A 25 -3.04 2.76 -10.72
N VAL A 26 -2.03 1.96 -10.38
CA VAL A 26 -1.56 1.78 -9.01
C VAL A 26 -0.05 2.00 -8.90
N ARG A 27 0.39 2.44 -7.73
CA ARG A 27 1.80 2.53 -7.35
C ARG A 27 2.06 1.66 -6.14
N PHE A 28 3.10 0.84 -6.17
CA PHE A 28 3.46 0.01 -5.01
C PHE A 28 4.14 0.84 -3.93
N LEU A 29 3.78 0.56 -2.68
CA LEU A 29 4.35 1.21 -1.52
C LEU A 29 5.28 0.24 -0.75
N ALA A 30 6.30 0.79 -0.11
CA ALA A 30 7.20 0.10 0.81
C ALA A 30 7.26 0.80 2.15
N LEU A 31 7.41 0.01 3.21
CA LEU A 31 7.57 0.49 4.58
C LEU A 31 8.90 1.24 4.70
N VAL A 32 8.85 2.45 5.24
CA VAL A 32 10.04 3.23 5.54
C VAL A 32 10.76 2.64 6.73
N LYS A 33 12.05 2.32 6.57
CA LYS A 33 12.88 1.75 7.63
C LYS A 33 12.83 2.60 8.91
N GLY A 34 12.52 1.96 10.03
CA GLY A 34 12.40 2.61 11.33
C GLY A 34 11.00 3.14 11.67
N PHE A 35 10.04 2.99 10.75
CA PHE A 35 8.63 3.29 10.98
C PHE A 35 7.80 2.02 10.93
N LYS A 36 6.63 2.04 11.58
CA LYS A 36 5.67 0.93 11.56
C LYS A 36 4.55 1.13 10.53
N TYR A 37 4.21 2.38 10.26
CA TYR A 37 3.02 2.73 9.47
C TYR A 37 3.30 3.80 8.41
N VAL A 38 4.56 4.15 8.19
CA VAL A 38 4.94 5.18 7.21
C VAL A 38 5.45 4.49 5.96
N TYR A 39 4.84 4.80 4.83
CA TYR A 39 5.09 4.17 3.55
C TYR A 39 5.48 5.20 2.50
N MET A 40 6.36 4.77 1.60
CA MET A 40 6.82 5.55 0.45
C MET A 40 6.64 4.74 -0.83
N ALA A 41 6.61 5.42 -1.98
CA ALA A 41 6.67 4.75 -3.27
C ALA A 41 7.89 3.83 -3.33
N ARG A 42 7.69 2.61 -3.84
CA ARG A 42 8.81 1.69 -4.10
C ARG A 42 9.73 2.32 -5.15
N VAL A 43 11.01 2.34 -4.83
CA VAL A 43 12.07 2.74 -5.75
C VAL A 43 12.79 1.47 -6.18
N GLU A 44 12.43 0.93 -7.34
CA GLU A 44 13.20 -0.16 -7.96
C GLU A 44 14.27 0.44 -8.87
N GLU A 45 15.43 -0.23 -9.00
CA GLU A 45 16.64 0.31 -9.64
C GLU A 45 16.43 0.79 -11.08
N GLU A 46 15.40 0.30 -11.77
CA GLU A 46 15.11 0.66 -13.16
C GLU A 46 14.00 1.72 -13.31
N GLU A 47 13.10 1.88 -12.34
CA GLU A 47 11.97 2.83 -12.42
C GLU A 47 11.47 3.21 -11.00
N ALA A 48 12.01 4.30 -10.44
CA ALA A 48 11.34 4.98 -9.34
C ALA A 48 9.94 5.44 -9.81
N ASP A 49 8.91 5.23 -8.97
CA ASP A 49 7.53 5.67 -9.24
C ASP A 49 6.79 4.97 -10.39
N LYS A 50 7.14 3.73 -10.72
CA LYS A 50 6.41 2.95 -11.73
C LYS A 50 4.92 2.82 -11.39
N VAL A 51 4.08 3.34 -12.29
CA VAL A 51 2.63 3.11 -12.26
C VAL A 51 2.32 1.82 -13.01
N VAL A 52 1.59 0.92 -12.37
CA VAL A 52 1.19 -0.38 -12.90
C VAL A 52 -0.32 -0.39 -13.13
N LYS A 53 -0.74 -0.99 -14.24
CA LYS A 53 -2.16 -1.16 -14.58
C LYS A 53 -2.70 -2.47 -14.03
N ILE A 54 -3.76 -2.41 -13.25
CA ILE A 54 -4.58 -3.56 -12.88
C ILE A 54 -5.89 -3.45 -13.64
N TYR A 55 -6.19 -4.44 -14.50
CA TYR A 55 -7.43 -4.39 -15.27
C TYR A 55 -8.64 -4.62 -14.36
N VAL A 56 -9.81 -4.07 -14.73
CA VAL A 56 -11.06 -4.28 -13.97
C VAL A 56 -11.43 -5.76 -13.87
N SER A 57 -11.02 -6.59 -14.84
CA SER A 57 -11.15 -8.06 -14.74
C SER A 57 -10.38 -8.69 -13.57
N GLU A 58 -9.42 -7.96 -13.00
CA GLU A 58 -8.59 -8.35 -11.86
C GLU A 58 -8.99 -7.64 -10.56
N HIS A 59 -10.16 -6.99 -10.48
CA HIS A 59 -10.57 -6.22 -9.30
C HIS A 59 -10.59 -7.03 -7.98
N LEU A 60 -10.72 -8.36 -8.06
CA LEU A 60 -10.64 -9.26 -6.89
C LEU A 60 -9.26 -9.29 -6.23
N ARG A 61 -8.24 -8.68 -6.84
CA ARG A 61 -6.91 -8.48 -6.22
C ARG A 61 -6.92 -7.40 -5.15
N PHE A 62 -7.92 -6.50 -5.14
CA PHE A 62 -8.10 -5.52 -4.08
C PHE A 62 -8.89 -6.14 -2.92
N CYS A 63 -8.34 -6.04 -1.71
CA CYS A 63 -8.92 -6.69 -0.53
C CYS A 63 -9.38 -5.68 0.54
N HIS A 64 -8.59 -4.63 0.79
CA HIS A 64 -8.86 -3.64 1.83
C HIS A 64 -8.53 -2.24 1.32
N GLN A 65 -9.32 -1.26 1.73
CA GLN A 65 -8.96 0.16 1.62
C GLN A 65 -8.56 0.64 3.00
N ILE A 66 -7.31 1.08 3.14
CA ILE A 66 -6.74 1.52 4.42
C ILE A 66 -6.86 3.06 4.48
N PRO A 67 -7.40 3.65 5.55
CA PRO A 67 -7.37 5.10 5.74
C PRO A 67 -5.93 5.60 5.83
N THR A 68 -5.62 6.71 5.15
CA THR A 68 -4.26 7.24 5.07
C THR A 68 -4.21 8.74 5.34
N PHE A 69 -3.07 9.19 5.84
CA PHE A 69 -2.73 10.59 6.01
C PHE A 69 -1.49 10.93 5.19
N HIS A 70 -1.61 11.96 4.35
CA HIS A 70 -0.47 12.47 3.60
C HIS A 70 0.36 13.41 4.47
N LEU A 71 1.62 13.06 4.72
CA LEU A 71 2.49 13.82 5.60
C LEU A 71 3.00 15.08 4.89
N THR A 72 2.46 16.24 5.24
CA THR A 72 2.77 17.51 4.56
C THR A 72 3.82 18.34 5.31
N GLU A 73 3.75 18.48 6.65
CA GLU A 73 4.58 19.45 7.38
C GLU A 73 5.02 19.08 8.83
N GLU A 74 4.33 18.19 9.54
CA GLU A 74 4.45 18.09 11.03
C GLU A 74 5.54 17.16 11.58
N ARG A 75 6.18 16.32 10.77
CA ARG A 75 7.29 15.45 11.20
C ARG A 75 8.49 15.71 10.31
N VAL A 76 9.64 15.96 10.95
CA VAL A 76 11.02 16.07 10.40
C VAL A 76 11.07 15.87 8.89
N GLY A 77 11.44 16.92 8.14
CA GLY A 77 11.25 17.05 6.69
C GLY A 77 11.70 15.90 5.78
N SER A 78 12.38 14.87 6.30
CA SER A 78 12.61 13.59 5.64
C SER A 78 11.35 12.75 5.41
N LEU A 79 10.24 13.00 6.10
CA LEU A 79 8.97 12.26 5.94
C LEU A 79 7.92 12.99 5.11
N ARG A 80 8.26 14.18 4.61
CA ARG A 80 7.34 14.97 3.80
C ARG A 80 7.05 14.24 2.48
N GLY A 81 5.77 14.18 2.11
CA GLY A 81 5.30 13.51 0.90
C GLY A 81 5.09 12.00 1.07
N LEU A 82 5.14 11.48 2.30
CA LEU A 82 4.93 10.06 2.59
C LEU A 82 3.53 9.79 3.14
N TRP A 83 3.13 8.52 3.13
CA TRP A 83 1.83 8.06 3.60
C TRP A 83 1.93 7.46 5.00
N GLU A 84 1.21 8.00 5.98
CA GLU A 84 0.98 7.33 7.26
C GLU A 84 -0.35 6.58 7.20
N LEU A 85 -0.31 5.26 7.40
CA LEU A 85 -1.50 4.40 7.41
C LEU A 85 -2.12 4.37 8.80
N ASP A 86 -3.46 4.35 8.87
CA ASP A 86 -4.18 4.13 10.11
C ASP A 86 -4.02 2.67 10.59
N PRO A 87 -3.38 2.43 11.76
CA PRO A 87 -3.22 1.09 12.30
C PRO A 87 -4.54 0.35 12.54
N GLU A 88 -5.63 1.05 12.87
CA GLU A 88 -6.94 0.44 13.11
C GLU A 88 -7.60 -0.01 11.80
N GLY A 89 -7.21 0.61 10.68
CA GLY A 89 -7.64 0.22 9.34
C GLY A 89 -6.74 -0.82 8.66
N MET A 90 -5.60 -1.17 9.25
CA MET A 90 -4.71 -2.18 8.69
C MET A 90 -5.20 -3.60 9.03
N PRO A 91 -5.16 -4.53 8.05
CA PRO A 91 -5.38 -5.94 8.34
C PRO A 91 -4.39 -6.47 9.38
N LEU A 92 -4.91 -7.16 10.41
CA LEU A 92 -4.12 -7.66 11.55
C LEU A 92 -2.90 -8.52 11.13
N TYR A 93 -3.01 -9.25 10.02
CA TYR A 93 -1.91 -10.09 9.51
C TYR A 93 -0.73 -9.27 8.95
N LEU A 94 -0.93 -8.00 8.56
CA LEU A 94 0.17 -7.09 8.18
C LEU A 94 0.87 -6.46 9.39
N LEU A 95 0.26 -6.56 10.58
CA LEU A 95 0.77 -5.99 11.83
C LEU A 95 1.64 -6.98 12.62
N CYS A 96 1.44 -8.28 12.41
CA CYS A 96 2.24 -9.36 12.99
C CYS A 96 3.43 -9.70 12.08
N SER A 97 4.45 -8.85 12.06
CA SER A 97 5.78 -9.24 11.58
C SER A 97 6.73 -9.25 12.78
N ASP A 98 6.99 -10.45 13.32
CA ASP A 98 8.00 -10.71 14.35
C ASP A 98 9.42 -10.79 13.72
#